data_AF-A0A316M2D6-F1
#
_entry.id   AF-A0A316M2D6-F1
#
_cell.length_a   1.000
_cell.length_b   1.000
_cell.length_c   1.000
_cell.angle_alpha   90.00
_cell.angle_beta   90.00
_cell.angle_gamma   90.00
#
_symmetry.space_group_name_H-M   'P 1'
#
loop_
_entity.id
_entity.type
_entity.pdbx_description
1 polymer ?
#
loop_
_entity_poly.entity_id
_entity_poly.type
_entity_poly.pdbx_seq_one_letter_code
_entity_poly.pdbx_strand_id
1 'polypeptide(L)'
;MNYLRYKQLIINSVMCDYSDVAIKRFIKFLIKENIATRNKKDKGKVNVKGLELNEKVQLCFGKNRNTIKAFDKFEMLKGFKYSFLYKAYNINYNDIDKFADNIDSINWNNIDIDKIDINMEKPIYWNMENQLIIKFHKIIDVIDVEDGKQTYIRYPIIVILHKVEELIEIRFDRLTHKRNEQFYELGVDTRISWLHSNLGINMKPYELTENLSYIVENCKEDVKEDICSLGYPGEKGIIVKYGDDNIMPFIGEIEELIKNNNVLFEKNEQTKICKEILETFIFEKKTFADTHYRELTWIKTPFYENNEEEKKKFLRIKVSFNYRGKMKDLITFYNSNNFDMERMNYVIKYMYKAIQNIE
;
A
#
# COMPACT_ATOMS: atom_id res chain seq x y z
N MET A 1 -10.67 -23.36 -14.95
CA MET A 1 -11.26 -22.24 -15.77
C MET A 1 -10.22 -21.79 -16.79
N ASN A 2 -10.60 -21.55 -18.05
CA ASN A 2 -9.66 -21.38 -19.16
C ASN A 2 -8.69 -20.17 -19.01
N TYR A 3 -7.47 -20.27 -19.54
CA TYR A 3 -6.34 -19.31 -19.53
C TYR A 3 -6.73 -17.98 -20.11
N LEU A 4 -7.59 -18.04 -21.13
CA LEU A 4 -8.17 -16.85 -21.72
C LEU A 4 -8.86 -16.00 -20.66
N ARG A 5 -9.55 -16.62 -19.70
CA ARG A 5 -10.25 -15.92 -18.62
C ARG A 5 -9.28 -15.44 -17.52
N TYR A 6 -8.23 -16.19 -17.17
CA TYR A 6 -7.19 -15.71 -16.24
C TYR A 6 -6.41 -14.51 -16.80
N LYS A 7 -5.96 -14.63 -18.05
CA LYS A 7 -5.36 -13.52 -18.80
C LYS A 7 -6.32 -12.33 -18.89
N GLN A 8 -7.59 -12.57 -19.18
CA GLN A 8 -8.59 -11.50 -19.25
C GLN A 8 -8.80 -10.82 -17.90
N LEU A 9 -8.82 -11.57 -16.79
CA LEU A 9 -8.89 -11.00 -15.43
C LEU A 9 -7.73 -10.05 -15.18
N ILE A 10 -6.50 -10.46 -15.52
CA ILE A 10 -5.32 -9.60 -15.38
C ILE A 10 -5.46 -8.34 -16.24
N ILE A 11 -5.81 -8.48 -17.52
CA ILE A 11 -5.99 -7.35 -18.43
C ILE A 11 -7.04 -6.39 -17.87
N ASN A 12 -8.21 -6.89 -17.46
CA ASN A 12 -9.26 -6.08 -16.86
C ASN A 12 -8.75 -5.35 -15.62
N SER A 13 -7.99 -6.01 -14.76
CA SER A 13 -7.40 -5.40 -13.56
C SER A 13 -6.52 -4.22 -13.92
N VAL A 14 -5.64 -4.39 -14.92
CA VAL A 14 -4.75 -3.32 -15.39
C VAL A 14 -5.55 -2.16 -15.98
N MET A 15 -6.65 -2.42 -16.69
CA MET A 15 -7.45 -1.36 -17.30
C MET A 15 -8.34 -0.61 -16.30
N CYS A 16 -8.82 -1.28 -15.24
CA CYS A 16 -9.73 -0.68 -14.26
C CYS A 16 -9.00 -0.01 -13.08
N ASP A 17 -7.96 -0.65 -12.53
CA ASP A 17 -7.43 -0.28 -11.22
C ASP A 17 -5.99 0.27 -11.25
N TYR A 18 -5.28 0.14 -12.37
CA TYR A 18 -3.89 0.59 -12.47
C TYR A 18 -3.78 1.98 -13.10
N SER A 19 -3.06 2.88 -12.42
CA SER A 19 -2.73 4.18 -12.98
C SER A 19 -1.79 4.08 -14.19
N ASP A 20 -1.84 5.07 -15.09
CA ASP A 20 -0.90 5.21 -16.21
C ASP A 20 0.56 5.13 -15.79
N VAL A 21 0.90 5.66 -14.60
CA VAL A 21 2.25 5.60 -14.04
C VAL A 21 2.66 4.16 -13.76
N ALA A 22 1.78 3.37 -13.12
CA ALA A 22 2.01 1.97 -12.85
C ALA A 22 2.13 1.16 -14.15
N ILE A 23 1.28 1.43 -15.15
CA ILE A 23 1.35 0.78 -16.47
C ILE A 23 2.67 1.10 -17.16
N LYS A 24 3.11 2.37 -17.17
CA LYS A 24 4.42 2.76 -17.73
C LYS A 24 5.57 2.03 -17.06
N ARG A 25 5.53 1.86 -15.73
CA ARG A 25 6.53 1.08 -14.97
C ARG A 25 6.49 -0.40 -15.33
N PHE A 26 5.31 -0.99 -15.47
CA PHE A 26 5.17 -2.36 -15.93
C PHE A 26 5.76 -2.56 -17.33
N ILE A 27 5.50 -1.66 -18.28
CA ILE A 27 6.12 -1.74 -19.62
C ILE A 27 7.65 -1.62 -19.54
N LYS A 28 8.20 -0.73 -18.70
CA LYS A 28 9.64 -0.66 -18.46
C LYS A 28 10.18 -1.98 -17.88
N PHE A 29 9.44 -2.60 -16.97
CA PHE A 29 9.77 -3.90 -16.41
C PHE A 29 9.80 -5.00 -17.48
N LEU A 30 8.80 -5.06 -18.37
CA LEU A 30 8.80 -6.01 -19.49
C LEU A 30 9.98 -5.83 -20.46
N ILE A 31 10.44 -4.60 -20.67
CA ILE A 31 11.63 -4.33 -21.48
C ILE A 31 12.89 -4.85 -20.77
N LYS A 32 13.01 -4.62 -19.45
CA LYS A 32 14.12 -5.12 -18.62
C LYS A 32 14.18 -6.65 -18.62
N GLU A 33 13.03 -7.32 -18.53
CA GLU A 33 12.89 -8.78 -18.58
C GLU A 33 13.02 -9.37 -20.00
N ASN A 34 13.42 -8.57 -21.00
CA ASN A 34 13.55 -8.99 -22.40
C ASN A 34 12.27 -9.55 -23.05
N ILE A 35 11.09 -9.21 -22.52
CA ILE A 35 9.79 -9.60 -23.08
C ILE A 35 9.33 -8.62 -24.16
N ALA A 36 9.54 -7.33 -23.91
CA ALA A 36 9.16 -6.25 -24.81
C ALA A 36 10.38 -5.48 -25.34
N THR A 37 10.21 -4.79 -26.47
CA THR A 37 11.25 -3.96 -27.07
C THR A 37 10.67 -2.69 -27.70
N ARG A 38 11.51 -1.68 -27.87
CA ARG A 38 11.23 -0.50 -28.71
C ARG A 38 11.92 -0.59 -30.07
N ASN A 39 12.74 -1.63 -30.30
CA ASN A 39 13.47 -1.84 -31.54
C ASN A 39 12.80 -2.94 -32.37
N LYS A 40 12.36 -2.60 -33.58
CA LYS A 40 11.74 -3.55 -34.52
C LYS A 40 12.65 -4.72 -34.92
N LYS A 41 13.98 -4.56 -34.77
CA LYS A 41 14.97 -5.58 -35.16
C LYS A 41 15.14 -6.70 -34.14
N ASP A 42 14.67 -6.53 -32.90
CA ASP A 42 14.85 -7.54 -31.86
C ASP A 42 13.86 -8.70 -32.07
N LYS A 43 14.33 -9.81 -32.65
CA LYS A 43 13.51 -11.01 -32.86
C LYS A 43 13.15 -11.66 -31.53
N GLY A 44 11.92 -12.19 -31.45
CA GLY A 44 11.41 -12.89 -30.26
C GLY A 44 10.83 -11.99 -29.15
N LYS A 45 10.95 -10.66 -29.28
CA LYS A 45 10.38 -9.68 -28.33
C LYS A 45 9.12 -9.01 -28.88
N VAL A 46 8.23 -8.58 -28.00
CA VAL A 46 7.03 -7.82 -28.38
C VAL A 46 7.41 -6.36 -28.61
N ASN A 47 7.35 -5.89 -29.85
CA ASN A 47 7.59 -4.49 -30.15
C ASN A 47 6.42 -3.61 -29.71
N VAL A 48 6.69 -2.66 -28.82
CA VAL A 48 5.71 -1.74 -28.22
C VAL A 48 5.90 -0.27 -28.65
N LYS A 49 6.79 0.02 -29.61
CA LYS A 49 7.07 1.38 -30.07
C LYS A 49 5.87 1.97 -30.81
N GLY A 50 5.47 3.18 -30.41
CA GLY A 50 4.41 3.96 -31.08
C GLY A 50 2.97 3.56 -30.76
N LEU A 51 2.76 2.65 -29.80
CA LEU A 51 1.43 2.22 -29.37
C LEU A 51 0.96 2.98 -28.13
N GLU A 52 -0.35 3.05 -27.91
CA GLU A 52 -0.92 3.57 -26.67
C GLU A 52 -0.71 2.60 -25.49
N LEU A 53 -0.78 3.08 -24.24
CA LEU A 53 -0.46 2.26 -23.06
C LEU A 53 -1.29 0.97 -22.99
N ASN A 54 -2.59 1.08 -23.19
CA ASN A 54 -3.51 -0.05 -23.11
C ASN A 54 -3.23 -1.07 -24.23
N GLU A 55 -2.93 -0.58 -25.44
CA GLU A 55 -2.55 -1.42 -26.57
C GLU A 55 -1.23 -2.17 -26.30
N LYS A 56 -0.24 -1.51 -25.68
CA LYS A 56 1.02 -2.16 -25.31
C LYS A 56 0.79 -3.32 -24.35
N VAL A 57 -0.07 -3.13 -23.35
CA VAL A 57 -0.44 -4.16 -22.37
C VAL A 57 -1.12 -5.33 -23.08
N GLN A 58 -2.20 -5.05 -23.83
CA GLN A 58 -2.94 -6.08 -24.56
C GLN A 58 -2.05 -6.87 -25.52
N LEU A 59 -1.15 -6.18 -26.25
CA LEU A 59 -0.23 -6.80 -27.19
C LEU A 59 0.77 -7.73 -26.49
N CYS A 60 1.32 -7.33 -25.34
CA CYS A 60 2.27 -8.15 -24.58
C CYS A 60 1.59 -9.43 -24.06
N PHE A 61 0.43 -9.31 -23.40
CA PHE A 61 -0.36 -10.46 -22.97
C PHE A 61 -0.87 -11.30 -24.15
N GLY A 62 -1.06 -10.68 -25.32
CA GLY A 62 -1.41 -11.31 -26.60
C GLY A 62 -0.33 -12.23 -27.14
N LYS A 63 0.92 -11.74 -27.20
CA LYS A 63 2.00 -12.33 -27.98
C LYS A 63 3.03 -13.11 -27.16
N ASN A 64 3.10 -12.95 -25.84
CA ASN A 64 4.10 -13.61 -25.02
C ASN A 64 3.51 -14.11 -23.69
N ARG A 65 3.51 -15.43 -23.47
CA ARG A 65 2.98 -16.06 -22.25
C ARG A 65 3.77 -15.69 -20.99
N ASN A 66 5.08 -15.42 -21.12
CA ASN A 66 5.92 -14.98 -19.99
C ASN A 66 5.52 -13.61 -19.45
N THR A 67 4.69 -12.85 -20.17
CA THR A 67 4.11 -11.60 -19.67
C THR A 67 3.33 -11.82 -18.37
N ILE A 68 2.70 -12.99 -18.19
CA ILE A 68 1.96 -13.30 -16.96
C ILE A 68 2.91 -13.44 -15.77
N LYS A 69 3.96 -14.27 -15.89
CA LYS A 69 5.02 -14.39 -14.88
C LYS A 69 5.60 -13.02 -14.52
N ALA A 70 5.92 -12.22 -15.53
CA ALA A 70 6.49 -10.91 -15.35
C ALA A 70 5.52 -9.95 -14.66
N PHE A 71 4.23 -10.01 -14.98
CA PHE A 71 3.21 -9.23 -14.28
C PHE A 71 3.07 -9.65 -12.82
N ASP A 72 3.15 -10.96 -12.54
CA ASP A 72 3.08 -11.44 -11.17
C ASP A 72 4.26 -11.00 -10.32
N LYS A 73 5.48 -11.05 -10.88
CA LYS A 73 6.69 -10.46 -10.26
C LYS A 73 6.57 -8.95 -10.09
N PHE A 74 6.09 -8.24 -11.11
CA PHE A 74 5.88 -6.79 -11.05
C PHE A 74 4.95 -6.40 -9.89
N GLU A 75 3.83 -7.10 -9.72
CA GLU A 75 2.91 -6.85 -8.60
C GLU A 75 3.52 -7.19 -7.23
N MET A 76 4.44 -8.15 -7.14
CA MET A 76 5.17 -8.41 -5.90
C MET A 76 6.18 -7.29 -5.57
N LEU A 77 6.70 -6.58 -6.58
CA LEU A 77 7.74 -5.55 -6.44
C LEU A 77 7.20 -4.11 -6.45
N LYS A 78 5.94 -3.89 -6.82
CA LYS A 78 5.35 -2.54 -6.84
C LYS A 78 5.14 -1.99 -5.42
N GLY A 79 4.94 -0.68 -5.32
CA GLY A 79 4.45 -0.05 -4.10
C GLY A 79 2.96 -0.34 -3.86
N PHE A 80 2.58 -0.48 -2.60
CA PHE A 80 1.20 -0.66 -2.16
C PHE A 80 0.77 0.47 -1.24
N LYS A 81 -0.53 0.80 -1.26
CA LYS A 81 -1.08 1.90 -0.46
C LYS A 81 -1.05 1.62 1.05
N TYR A 82 -1.33 0.39 1.45
CA TYR A 82 -1.53 0.00 2.83
C TYR A 82 -0.63 -1.16 3.23
N SER A 83 -0.28 -1.19 4.52
CA SER A 83 0.48 -2.26 5.13
C SER A 83 0.10 -2.47 6.59
N PHE A 84 0.08 -3.73 7.03
CA PHE A 84 0.03 -4.13 8.43
C PHE A 84 1.30 -4.91 8.79
N LEU A 85 1.85 -4.65 9.98
CA LEU A 85 3.00 -5.39 10.51
C LEU A 85 2.59 -6.33 11.64
N TYR A 86 3.24 -7.48 11.65
CA TYR A 86 3.12 -8.49 12.68
C TYR A 86 4.52 -8.97 13.07
N LYS A 87 4.75 -9.15 14.36
CA LYS A 87 5.92 -9.88 14.86
C LYS A 87 5.61 -11.37 14.75
N ALA A 88 6.51 -12.12 14.13
CA ALA A 88 6.31 -13.52 13.84
C ALA A 88 7.36 -14.36 14.56
N TYR A 89 6.93 -15.56 15.00
CA TYR A 89 7.77 -16.47 15.76
C TYR A 89 7.81 -17.83 15.06
N ASN A 90 8.97 -18.50 15.13
CA ASN A 90 9.15 -19.87 14.63
C ASN A 90 8.77 -20.06 13.16
N ILE A 91 9.22 -19.17 12.27
CA ILE A 91 8.90 -19.27 10.84
C ILE A 91 9.69 -20.44 10.22
N ASN A 92 8.98 -21.50 9.83
CA ASN A 92 9.55 -22.58 9.03
C ASN A 92 9.30 -22.31 7.53
N TYR A 93 10.36 -22.02 6.79
CA TYR A 93 10.28 -21.76 5.35
C TYR A 93 10.26 -23.03 4.49
N ASN A 94 10.61 -24.20 5.04
CA ASN A 94 10.84 -25.41 4.25
C ASN A 94 9.54 -26.04 3.71
N ASP A 95 8.41 -25.75 4.35
CA ASP A 95 7.12 -26.34 3.99
C ASP A 95 6.32 -25.50 2.99
N ILE A 96 6.83 -24.32 2.59
CA ILE A 96 6.09 -23.38 1.73
C ILE A 96 5.67 -24.02 0.39
N ASP A 97 6.51 -24.88 -0.21
CA ASP A 97 6.21 -25.56 -1.47
C ASP A 97 5.00 -26.49 -1.42
N LYS A 98 4.66 -26.99 -0.22
CA LYS A 98 3.47 -27.83 -0.01
C LYS A 98 2.19 -27.00 -0.17
N PHE A 99 2.24 -25.71 0.19
CA PHE A 99 1.06 -24.86 0.31
C PHE A 99 1.01 -23.71 -0.69
N ALA A 100 2.12 -23.35 -1.31
CA ALA A 100 2.22 -22.30 -2.30
C ALA A 100 3.07 -22.76 -3.50
N ASP A 101 2.85 -22.16 -4.67
CA ASP A 101 3.63 -22.49 -5.88
C ASP A 101 4.75 -21.48 -6.10
N ASN A 102 5.96 -21.99 -6.31
CA ASN A 102 7.12 -21.15 -6.59
C ASN A 102 6.98 -20.51 -7.98
N ILE A 103 6.99 -19.18 -8.05
CA ILE A 103 6.86 -18.41 -9.29
C ILE A 103 7.88 -18.81 -10.37
N ASP A 104 9.06 -19.25 -9.96
CA ASP A 104 10.14 -19.64 -10.87
C ASP A 104 10.04 -21.09 -11.35
N SER A 105 9.36 -21.96 -10.58
CA SER A 105 9.15 -23.38 -10.94
C SER A 105 7.89 -23.60 -11.78
N ILE A 106 6.96 -22.64 -11.82
CA ILE A 106 5.76 -22.74 -12.66
C ILE A 106 6.16 -22.77 -14.15
N ASN A 107 5.70 -23.79 -14.88
CA ASN A 107 5.84 -23.83 -16.33
C ASN A 107 4.78 -22.96 -17.01
N TRP A 108 5.10 -21.67 -17.19
CA TRP A 108 4.19 -20.68 -17.80
C TRP A 108 3.85 -20.96 -19.27
N ASN A 109 4.59 -21.87 -19.93
CA ASN A 109 4.30 -22.29 -21.31
C ASN A 109 3.28 -23.44 -21.38
N ASN A 110 3.29 -24.34 -20.39
CA ASN A 110 2.39 -25.50 -20.28
C ASN A 110 1.61 -25.46 -18.97
N ILE A 111 1.00 -24.33 -18.68
CA ILE A 111 0.05 -24.24 -17.57
C ILE A 111 -1.11 -25.18 -17.89
N ASP A 112 -1.38 -26.11 -16.98
CA ASP A 112 -2.63 -26.87 -16.98
C ASP A 112 -3.70 -26.00 -16.36
N ILE A 113 -4.45 -25.38 -17.24
CA ILE A 113 -5.29 -24.22 -17.01
C ILE A 113 -6.51 -24.56 -16.16
N ASP A 114 -6.97 -25.79 -16.24
CA ASP A 114 -8.09 -26.27 -15.45
C ASP A 114 -7.71 -26.50 -13.98
N LYS A 115 -6.40 -26.55 -13.68
CA LYS A 115 -5.85 -26.57 -12.31
C LYS A 115 -5.51 -25.20 -11.74
N ILE A 116 -5.50 -24.13 -12.55
CA ILE A 116 -5.51 -22.77 -12.00
C ILE A 116 -6.90 -22.54 -11.46
N ASP A 117 -7.05 -22.85 -10.19
CA ASP A 117 -8.23 -22.51 -9.42
C ASP A 117 -8.41 -20.98 -9.47
N ILE A 118 -9.63 -20.58 -9.82
CA ILE A 118 -10.10 -19.20 -9.90
C ILE A 118 -9.97 -18.52 -8.54
N ASN A 119 -10.06 -19.30 -7.45
CA ASN A 119 -9.83 -18.84 -6.09
C ASN A 119 -8.35 -18.81 -5.71
N MET A 120 -7.47 -19.39 -6.54
CA MET A 120 -6.06 -19.68 -6.24
C MET A 120 -5.90 -20.13 -4.78
N GLU A 121 -6.60 -21.21 -4.41
CA GLU A 121 -6.47 -21.84 -3.07
C GLU A 121 -4.99 -22.03 -2.69
N LYS A 122 -4.14 -22.27 -3.69
CA LYS A 122 -2.69 -22.26 -3.60
C LYS A 122 -2.12 -20.90 -4.05
N PRO A 123 -1.63 -20.04 -3.15
CA PRO A 123 -0.98 -18.77 -3.52
C PRO A 123 0.33 -19.00 -4.26
N ILE A 124 0.82 -17.97 -4.95
CA ILE A 124 2.14 -17.99 -5.59
C ILE A 124 3.14 -17.37 -4.63
N TYR A 125 4.32 -17.97 -4.46
CA TYR A 125 5.39 -17.39 -3.68
C TYR A 125 6.65 -17.12 -4.49
N TRP A 126 7.44 -16.16 -4.02
CA TRP A 126 8.76 -15.84 -4.55
C TRP A 126 9.75 -15.76 -3.39
N ASN A 127 10.68 -16.71 -3.35
CA ASN A 127 11.75 -16.73 -2.35
C ASN A 127 12.93 -15.89 -2.83
N MET A 128 13.21 -14.81 -2.10
CA MET A 128 14.37 -13.95 -2.32
C MET A 128 15.38 -14.15 -1.19
N GLU A 129 16.57 -13.58 -1.31
CA GLU A 129 17.63 -13.71 -0.30
C GLU A 129 17.15 -13.28 1.09
N ASN A 130 16.67 -12.04 1.23
CA ASN A 130 16.31 -11.43 2.52
C ASN A 130 14.83 -11.55 2.91
N GLN A 131 13.98 -12.07 2.02
CA GLN A 131 12.54 -12.11 2.24
C GLN A 131 11.87 -13.21 1.42
N LEU A 132 10.72 -13.68 1.89
CA LEU A 132 9.83 -14.54 1.11
C LEU A 132 8.51 -13.79 0.88
N ILE A 133 8.09 -13.66 -0.37
CA ILE A 133 6.84 -12.98 -0.73
C ILE A 133 5.81 -14.03 -1.11
N ILE A 134 4.68 -14.07 -0.42
CA ILE A 134 3.51 -14.89 -0.77
C ILE A 134 2.45 -13.95 -1.31
N LYS A 135 1.95 -14.25 -2.51
CA LYS A 135 0.95 -13.46 -3.19
C LYS A 135 -0.36 -14.22 -3.28
N PHE A 136 -1.38 -13.59 -2.73
CA PHE A 136 -2.75 -14.03 -2.78
C PHE A 136 -3.51 -13.20 -3.79
N HIS A 137 -4.43 -13.85 -4.48
CA HIS A 137 -5.31 -13.22 -5.43
C HIS A 137 -6.74 -13.39 -4.96
N LYS A 138 -7.49 -12.30 -4.95
CA LYS A 138 -8.95 -12.33 -4.76
C LYS A 138 -9.60 -11.81 -6.02
N ILE A 139 -10.63 -12.49 -6.51
CA ILE A 139 -11.46 -11.95 -7.58
C ILE A 139 -12.50 -11.05 -6.95
N ILE A 140 -12.66 -9.88 -7.55
CA ILE A 140 -13.72 -8.94 -7.20
C ILE A 140 -14.45 -8.55 -8.48
N ASP A 141 -15.75 -8.35 -8.34
CA ASP A 141 -16.59 -7.74 -9.34
C ASP A 141 -16.59 -6.22 -9.17
N VAL A 142 -16.38 -5.53 -10.27
CA VAL A 142 -16.50 -4.08 -10.42
C VAL A 142 -17.71 -3.83 -11.28
N ILE A 143 -18.62 -2.97 -10.81
CA ILE A 143 -19.79 -2.56 -11.57
C ILE A 143 -19.51 -1.13 -12.03
N ASP A 144 -19.49 -0.94 -13.35
CA ASP A 144 -19.41 0.39 -13.93
C ASP A 144 -20.71 1.15 -13.62
N VAL A 145 -20.57 2.40 -13.16
CA VAL A 145 -21.68 3.22 -12.69
C VAL A 145 -22.49 3.77 -13.87
N GLU A 146 -21.88 3.92 -15.05
CA GLU A 146 -22.53 4.54 -16.21
C GLU A 146 -23.40 3.54 -16.99
N ASP A 147 -22.89 2.34 -17.26
CA ASP A 147 -23.57 1.34 -18.09
C ASP A 147 -24.04 0.09 -17.31
N GLY A 148 -23.75 0.01 -16.01
CA GLY A 148 -24.10 -1.12 -15.16
C GLY A 148 -23.31 -2.40 -15.46
N LYS A 149 -22.26 -2.32 -16.29
CA LYS A 149 -21.51 -3.49 -16.74
C LYS A 149 -20.66 -4.07 -15.62
N GLN A 150 -20.87 -5.35 -15.35
CA GLN A 150 -20.07 -6.09 -14.39
C GLN A 150 -18.78 -6.60 -15.05
N THR A 151 -17.64 -6.20 -14.48
CA THR A 151 -16.31 -6.64 -14.88
C THR A 151 -15.61 -7.30 -13.70
N TYR A 152 -15.08 -8.50 -13.89
CA TYR A 152 -14.28 -9.16 -12.87
C TYR A 152 -12.82 -8.75 -13.00
N ILE A 153 -12.21 -8.40 -11.88
CA ILE A 153 -10.80 -8.04 -11.76
C ILE A 153 -10.13 -8.82 -10.62
N ARG A 154 -8.80 -8.84 -10.67
CA ARG A 154 -7.91 -9.49 -9.73
C ARG A 154 -7.35 -8.45 -8.76
N TYR A 155 -7.57 -8.69 -7.48
CA TYR A 155 -7.05 -7.86 -6.40
C TYR A 155 -5.90 -8.58 -5.68
N PRO A 156 -4.65 -8.08 -5.78
CA PRO A 156 -3.51 -8.69 -5.13
C PRO A 156 -3.41 -8.27 -3.65
N ILE A 157 -3.17 -9.26 -2.78
CA ILE A 157 -2.70 -9.06 -1.40
C ILE A 157 -1.39 -9.82 -1.28
N ILE A 158 -0.33 -9.16 -0.82
CA ILE A 158 0.95 -9.83 -0.60
C ILE A 158 1.27 -9.90 0.88
N VAL A 159 1.87 -11.02 1.27
CA VAL A 159 2.47 -11.25 2.58
C VAL A 159 3.98 -11.34 2.35
N ILE A 160 4.74 -10.52 3.06
CA ILE A 160 6.20 -10.51 3.02
C ILE A 160 6.68 -11.02 4.36
N LEU A 161 7.42 -12.13 4.35
CA LEU A 161 8.16 -12.61 5.50
C LEU A 161 9.58 -12.04 5.42
N HIS A 162 9.85 -11.04 6.24
CA HIS A 162 11.17 -10.43 6.38
C HIS A 162 12.06 -11.37 7.18
N LYS A 163 13.01 -12.04 6.50
CA LYS A 163 13.80 -13.12 7.11
C LYS A 163 14.78 -12.63 8.18
N VAL A 164 15.18 -11.36 8.11
CA VAL A 164 16.15 -10.75 9.03
C VAL A 164 15.43 -10.10 10.22
N GLU A 165 14.32 -9.41 9.97
CA GLU A 165 13.64 -8.60 10.99
C GLU A 165 12.58 -9.37 11.82
N GLU A 166 12.41 -10.68 11.63
CA GLU A 166 11.33 -11.48 12.27
C GLU A 166 9.93 -10.85 12.14
N LEU A 167 9.73 -10.10 11.05
CA LEU A 167 8.50 -9.39 10.75
C LEU A 167 7.74 -10.08 9.62
N ILE A 168 6.43 -10.10 9.74
CA ILE A 168 5.51 -10.35 8.65
C ILE A 168 4.80 -9.05 8.30
N GLU A 169 4.81 -8.72 7.02
CA GLU A 169 4.16 -7.54 6.49
C GLU A 169 3.08 -7.93 5.48
N ILE A 170 1.86 -7.45 5.68
CA ILE A 170 0.75 -7.69 4.76
C ILE A 170 0.45 -6.40 4.01
N ARG A 171 0.73 -6.37 2.69
CA ARG A 171 0.52 -5.20 1.83
C ARG A 171 -0.66 -5.37 0.88
N PHE A 172 -1.41 -4.29 0.69
CA PHE A 172 -2.59 -4.27 -0.16
C PHE A 172 -2.93 -2.83 -0.61
N ASP A 173 -3.73 -2.70 -1.66
CA ASP A 173 -4.11 -1.39 -2.23
C ASP A 173 -5.50 -0.94 -1.82
N ARG A 174 -5.89 0.28 -2.16
CA ARG A 174 -7.29 0.70 -2.06
C ARG A 174 -8.05 0.18 -3.28
N LEU A 175 -9.22 -0.39 -3.07
CA LEU A 175 -10.23 -0.57 -4.10
C LEU A 175 -10.85 0.78 -4.47
N THR A 176 -10.73 1.14 -5.73
CA THR A 176 -11.39 2.28 -6.37
C THR A 176 -12.92 2.14 -6.33
N HIS A 177 -13.43 0.92 -6.55
CA HIS A 177 -14.85 0.66 -6.79
C HIS A 177 -15.62 0.00 -5.62
N LYS A 178 -14.93 -0.58 -4.62
CA LYS A 178 -15.57 -1.11 -3.41
C LYS A 178 -15.08 -0.35 -2.18
N ARG A 179 -15.97 0.44 -1.59
CA ARG A 179 -15.73 1.11 -0.30
C ARG A 179 -16.14 0.26 0.90
N ASN A 180 -16.48 -1.02 0.70
CA ASN A 180 -16.82 -1.88 1.83
C ASN A 180 -15.56 -2.16 2.66
N GLU A 181 -15.51 -1.49 3.79
CA GLU A 181 -14.43 -1.50 4.75
C GLU A 181 -14.19 -2.88 5.40
N GLN A 182 -15.21 -3.75 5.46
CA GLN A 182 -15.06 -5.14 5.91
C GLN A 182 -14.27 -6.00 4.92
N PHE A 183 -14.20 -5.59 3.65
CA PHE A 183 -13.47 -6.33 2.63
C PHE A 183 -11.98 -6.44 2.94
N TYR A 184 -11.37 -5.34 3.40
CA TYR A 184 -9.94 -5.32 3.72
C TYR A 184 -9.64 -6.12 4.98
N GLU A 185 -10.52 -6.06 5.98
CA GLU A 185 -10.39 -6.87 7.19
C GLU A 185 -10.48 -8.35 6.88
N LEU A 186 -11.55 -8.79 6.22
CA LEU A 186 -11.70 -10.18 5.81
C LEU A 186 -10.54 -10.60 4.89
N GLY A 187 -10.09 -9.71 4.01
CA GLY A 187 -8.94 -9.93 3.13
C GLY A 187 -7.65 -10.22 3.90
N VAL A 188 -7.36 -9.46 4.95
CA VAL A 188 -6.14 -9.61 5.77
C VAL A 188 -6.27 -10.76 6.75
N ASP A 189 -7.38 -10.82 7.50
CA ASP A 189 -7.61 -11.82 8.56
C ASP A 189 -7.64 -13.24 7.96
N THR A 190 -8.17 -13.42 6.74
CA THR A 190 -8.09 -14.72 6.04
C THR A 190 -6.67 -15.13 5.66
N ARG A 191 -5.74 -14.19 5.44
CA ARG A 191 -4.34 -14.52 5.16
C ARG A 191 -3.58 -14.85 6.43
N ILE A 192 -3.89 -14.17 7.54
CA ILE A 192 -3.37 -14.54 8.86
C ILE A 192 -3.78 -15.98 9.19
N SER A 193 -5.07 -16.32 9.03
CA SER A 193 -5.55 -17.69 9.24
C SER A 193 -4.88 -18.70 8.32
N TRP A 194 -4.63 -18.35 7.05
CA TRP A 194 -3.90 -19.21 6.12
C TRP A 194 -2.45 -19.46 6.57
N LEU A 195 -1.73 -18.42 7.00
CA LEU A 195 -0.35 -18.54 7.48
C LEU A 195 -0.26 -19.42 8.74
N HIS A 196 -1.21 -19.27 9.66
CA HIS A 196 -1.29 -20.10 10.85
C HIS A 196 -1.61 -21.57 10.50
N SER A 197 -2.68 -21.82 9.75
CA SER A 197 -3.15 -23.18 9.47
C SER A 197 -2.21 -23.99 8.58
N ASN A 198 -1.54 -23.34 7.62
CA ASN A 198 -0.71 -24.04 6.63
C ASN A 198 0.77 -24.01 6.99
N LEU A 199 1.28 -22.90 7.54
CA LEU A 199 2.71 -22.76 7.84
C LEU A 199 3.02 -22.84 9.35
N GLY A 200 2.00 -22.98 10.20
CA GLY A 200 2.18 -23.04 11.66
C GLY A 200 2.73 -21.74 12.26
N ILE A 201 2.60 -20.62 11.54
CA ILE A 201 3.19 -19.35 11.96
C ILE A 201 2.32 -18.70 13.02
N ASN A 202 2.89 -18.50 14.20
CA ASN A 202 2.32 -17.67 15.25
C ASN A 202 2.77 -16.23 15.09
N MET A 203 1.82 -15.30 15.12
CA MET A 203 2.09 -13.89 14.95
C MET A 203 1.23 -13.02 15.86
N LYS A 204 1.76 -11.87 16.23
CA LYS A 204 1.03 -10.84 16.98
C LYS A 204 1.19 -9.51 16.25
N PRO A 205 0.17 -8.62 16.28
CA PRO A 205 0.33 -7.28 15.73
C PRO A 205 1.60 -6.61 16.27
N TYR A 206 2.31 -5.91 15.39
CA TYR A 206 3.49 -5.13 15.77
C TYR A 206 3.07 -3.67 15.95
N GLU A 207 2.93 -3.25 17.20
CA GLU A 207 2.57 -1.88 17.57
C GLU A 207 3.78 -0.96 17.36
N LEU A 208 3.57 0.13 16.64
CA LEU A 208 4.64 1.04 16.20
C LEU A 208 4.79 2.26 17.10
N THR A 209 3.96 2.43 18.11
CA THR A 209 3.92 3.64 18.94
C THR A 209 5.29 4.01 19.53
N GLU A 210 5.99 3.04 20.13
CA GLU A 210 7.32 3.25 20.69
C GLU A 210 8.37 3.51 19.60
N ASN A 211 8.33 2.75 18.49
CA ASN A 211 9.28 2.90 17.39
C ASN A 211 9.22 4.31 16.80
N LEU A 212 8.01 4.80 16.54
CA LEU A 212 7.82 6.13 15.97
C LEU A 212 8.19 7.23 16.95
N SER A 213 7.90 7.05 18.24
CA SER A 213 8.30 8.03 19.27
C SER A 213 9.82 8.18 19.32
N TYR A 214 10.55 7.07 19.36
CA TYR A 214 12.01 7.08 19.33
C TYR A 214 12.57 7.76 18.08
N ILE A 215 12.03 7.45 16.89
CA ILE A 215 12.49 8.04 15.61
C ILE A 215 12.32 9.56 15.62
N VAL A 216 11.18 10.05 16.09
CA VAL A 216 10.89 11.48 16.12
C VAL A 216 11.78 12.22 17.11
N GLU A 217 12.10 11.59 18.23
CA GLU A 217 12.93 12.19 19.27
C GLU A 217 14.43 12.16 18.91
N ASN A 218 14.91 11.06 18.34
CA ASN A 218 16.34 10.77 18.20
C ASN A 218 16.86 10.80 16.75
N CYS A 219 15.99 10.73 15.74
CA CYS A 219 16.38 10.65 14.33
C CYS A 219 15.92 11.85 13.49
N LYS A 220 15.88 13.06 14.08
CA LYS A 220 15.39 14.30 13.43
C LYS A 220 16.15 14.69 12.16
N GLU A 221 17.40 14.25 12.04
CA GLU A 221 18.20 14.49 10.84
C GLU A 221 17.77 13.65 9.63
N ASP A 222 17.13 12.51 9.88
CA ASP A 222 16.75 11.53 8.85
C ASP A 222 15.24 11.54 8.59
N VAL A 223 14.45 11.83 9.63
CA VAL A 223 12.99 11.77 9.61
C VAL A 223 12.41 13.03 10.24
N LYS A 224 11.45 13.62 9.54
CA LYS A 224 10.65 14.74 10.02
C LYS A 224 9.25 14.24 10.41
N GLU A 225 8.78 14.63 11.59
CA GLU A 225 7.37 14.49 11.96
C GLU A 225 6.58 15.65 11.33
N ASP A 226 5.60 15.30 10.50
CA ASP A 226 4.71 16.30 9.91
C ASP A 226 3.47 16.50 10.78
N ILE A 227 2.84 15.41 11.23
CA ILE A 227 1.61 15.45 12.03
C ILE A 227 1.67 14.39 13.14
N CYS A 228 1.26 14.74 14.36
CA CYS A 228 1.04 13.78 15.43
C CYS A 228 -0.32 14.00 16.08
N SER A 229 -1.24 13.05 15.93
CA SER A 229 -2.55 12.99 16.58
C SER A 229 -2.51 11.92 17.67
N LEU A 230 -2.34 12.33 18.93
CA LEU A 230 -2.36 11.46 20.10
C LEU A 230 -3.32 12.03 21.15
N GLY A 231 -4.20 11.20 21.70
CA GLY A 231 -4.96 11.49 22.90
C GLY A 231 -4.20 10.93 24.09
N TYR A 232 -3.96 11.75 25.10
CA TYR A 232 -3.38 11.27 26.35
C TYR A 232 -4.44 10.48 27.15
N PRO A 233 -4.04 9.44 27.91
CA PRO A 233 -4.96 8.80 28.84
C PRO A 233 -5.40 9.82 29.91
N GLY A 234 -6.67 10.23 29.87
CA GLY A 234 -7.28 11.12 30.88
C GLY A 234 -7.69 12.51 30.38
N GLU A 235 -7.34 12.90 29.16
CA GLU A 235 -7.79 14.16 28.57
C GLU A 235 -9.03 13.96 27.70
N LYS A 236 -10.06 14.82 27.88
CA LYS A 236 -11.27 14.87 27.03
C LYS A 236 -10.97 15.54 25.68
N GLY A 237 -9.96 15.09 24.96
CA GLY A 237 -9.60 15.65 23.66
C GLY A 237 -8.33 15.04 23.08
N ILE A 238 -8.27 14.98 21.75
CA ILE A 238 -7.11 14.55 20.99
C ILE A 238 -6.22 15.77 20.74
N ILE A 239 -4.96 15.71 21.15
CA ILE A 239 -3.98 16.75 20.83
C ILE A 239 -3.35 16.38 19.48
N VAL A 240 -3.64 17.20 18.46
CA VAL A 240 -3.00 17.10 17.13
C VAL A 240 -1.88 18.14 17.05
N LYS A 241 -0.62 17.69 17.14
CA LYS A 241 0.60 18.50 16.96
C LYS A 241 0.98 18.57 15.48
N TYR A 242 1.31 19.77 15.00
CA TYR A 242 1.84 20.03 13.65
C TYR A 242 2.90 21.14 13.75
N GLY A 243 4.15 20.84 13.42
CA GLY A 243 5.27 21.80 13.52
C GLY A 243 5.55 22.30 14.95
N ASP A 244 6.38 23.35 15.06
CA ASP A 244 6.73 24.00 16.35
C ASP A 244 5.55 24.80 16.95
N ASP A 245 4.54 25.17 16.13
CA ASP A 245 3.45 26.08 16.52
C ASP A 245 2.07 25.41 16.76
N ASN A 246 2.04 24.12 17.12
CA ASN A 246 0.90 23.47 17.80
C ASN A 246 -0.52 23.59 17.17
N ILE A 247 -0.70 23.80 15.85
CA ILE A 247 -2.04 23.78 15.23
C ILE A 247 -2.05 23.14 13.83
N MET A 248 -3.04 22.28 13.56
CA MET A 248 -3.29 21.64 12.26
C MET A 248 -3.50 22.70 11.15
N PRO A 249 -2.82 22.66 9.99
CA PRO A 249 -2.76 23.79 9.05
C PRO A 249 -4.14 24.27 8.58
N PHE A 250 -5.03 23.38 8.13
CA PHE A 250 -6.35 23.81 7.64
C PHE A 250 -7.32 24.26 8.74
N ILE A 251 -7.31 23.61 9.91
CA ILE A 251 -8.19 23.98 11.03
C ILE A 251 -7.66 25.22 11.74
N GLY A 252 -6.34 25.33 11.89
CA GLY A 252 -5.64 26.48 12.44
C GLY A 252 -5.74 27.70 11.56
N GLU A 253 -5.64 27.56 10.24
CA GLU A 253 -5.92 28.65 9.30
C GLU A 253 -7.36 29.14 9.45
N ILE A 254 -8.35 28.26 9.65
CA ILE A 254 -9.74 28.66 9.90
C ILE A 254 -9.89 29.32 11.28
N GLU A 255 -9.29 28.78 12.34
CA GLU A 255 -9.31 29.36 13.68
C GLU A 255 -8.65 30.75 13.70
N GLU A 256 -7.52 30.89 13.01
CA GLU A 256 -6.80 32.15 12.85
C GLU A 256 -7.60 33.13 11.98
N LEU A 257 -8.28 32.65 10.92
CA LEU A 257 -9.17 33.46 10.09
C LEU A 257 -10.36 33.98 10.92
N ILE A 258 -10.98 33.14 11.76
CA ILE A 258 -12.04 33.55 12.68
C ILE A 258 -11.51 34.59 13.67
N LYS A 259 -10.34 34.35 14.26
CA LYS A 259 -9.72 35.24 15.25
C LYS A 259 -9.34 36.60 14.66
N ASN A 260 -8.66 36.60 13.52
CA ASN A 260 -8.19 37.82 12.83
C ASN A 260 -9.35 38.64 12.26
N ASN A 261 -10.48 38.00 11.96
CA ASN A 261 -11.68 38.65 11.42
C ASN A 261 -12.85 38.68 12.42
N ASN A 262 -12.60 38.57 13.72
CA ASN A 262 -13.66 38.44 14.73
C ASN A 262 -14.65 39.63 14.68
N VAL A 263 -14.18 40.83 14.34
CA VAL A 263 -15.03 42.03 14.15
C VAL A 263 -16.05 41.83 13.02
N LEU A 264 -15.69 41.11 11.95
CA LEU A 264 -16.61 40.79 10.85
C LEU A 264 -17.62 39.73 11.26
N PHE A 265 -17.20 38.75 12.07
CA PHE A 265 -18.06 37.69 12.56
C PHE A 265 -19.07 38.16 13.62
N GLU A 266 -18.73 39.17 14.43
CA GLU A 266 -19.61 39.74 15.46
C GLU A 266 -20.56 40.84 14.93
N LYS A 267 -20.48 41.18 13.64
CA LYS A 267 -21.15 42.36 13.04
C LYS A 267 -22.68 42.29 13.06
N ASN A 268 -23.26 41.10 12.86
CA ASN A 268 -24.71 40.89 12.92
C ASN A 268 -25.03 39.42 13.25
N GLU A 269 -26.31 39.13 13.47
CA GLU A 269 -26.75 37.77 13.84
C GLU A 269 -26.42 36.71 12.77
N GLN A 270 -26.42 37.06 11.49
CA GLN A 270 -26.06 36.11 10.43
C GLN A 270 -24.56 35.77 10.43
N THR A 271 -23.70 36.76 10.71
CA THR A 271 -22.25 36.52 10.78
C THR A 271 -21.86 35.74 12.03
N LYS A 272 -22.61 35.89 13.13
CA LYS A 272 -22.45 35.04 14.33
C LYS A 272 -22.85 33.59 14.05
N ILE A 273 -23.95 33.37 13.34
CA ILE A 273 -24.35 32.03 12.89
C ILE A 273 -23.25 31.40 12.00
N CYS A 274 -22.66 32.18 11.08
CA CYS A 274 -21.52 31.69 10.28
C CYS A 274 -20.31 31.29 11.15
N LYS A 275 -20.00 32.07 12.19
CA LYS A 275 -18.95 31.74 13.16
C LYS A 275 -19.28 30.45 13.91
N GLU A 276 -20.51 30.31 14.41
CA GLU A 276 -20.97 29.08 15.08
C GLU A 276 -20.91 27.85 14.17
N ILE A 277 -21.27 27.97 12.89
CA ILE A 277 -21.17 26.87 11.92
C ILE A 277 -19.71 26.46 11.72
N LEU A 278 -18.79 27.41 11.59
CA LEU A 278 -17.36 27.13 11.43
C LEU A 278 -16.75 26.53 12.71
N GLU A 279 -17.08 27.07 13.88
CA GLU A 279 -16.65 26.56 15.18
C GLU A 279 -17.22 25.16 15.45
N THR A 280 -18.48 24.91 15.07
CA THR A 280 -19.10 23.58 15.13
C THR A 280 -18.42 22.61 14.17
N PHE A 281 -18.11 23.03 12.94
CA PHE A 281 -17.34 22.22 12.00
C PHE A 281 -15.95 21.88 12.55
N ILE A 282 -15.25 22.85 13.15
CA ILE A 282 -13.95 22.62 13.81
C ILE A 282 -14.11 21.63 14.96
N PHE A 283 -15.11 21.84 15.82
CA PHE A 283 -15.40 20.99 16.98
C PHE A 283 -15.74 19.56 16.55
N GLU A 284 -16.61 19.39 15.55
CA GLU A 284 -16.96 18.09 14.97
C GLU A 284 -15.72 17.43 14.38
N LYS A 285 -14.90 18.14 13.60
CA LYS A 285 -13.68 17.55 13.04
C LYS A 285 -12.66 17.17 14.10
N LYS A 286 -12.54 17.92 15.21
CA LYS A 286 -11.71 17.58 16.37
C LYS A 286 -12.28 16.41 17.18
N THR A 287 -13.61 16.34 17.31
CA THR A 287 -14.32 15.29 18.08
C THR A 287 -14.41 13.97 17.31
N PHE A 288 -14.61 14.01 16.00
CA PHE A 288 -14.61 12.83 15.12
C PHE A 288 -13.21 12.42 14.66
N ALA A 289 -12.15 13.09 15.12
CA ALA A 289 -10.76 12.71 14.87
C ALA A 289 -10.31 11.51 15.73
N ASP A 290 -11.22 10.61 16.14
CA ASP A 290 -11.03 9.39 16.96
C ASP A 290 -9.88 8.45 16.52
N THR A 291 -9.21 8.75 15.42
CA THR A 291 -8.00 8.04 15.00
C THR A 291 -6.76 8.74 15.56
N HIS A 292 -6.08 8.07 16.49
CA HIS A 292 -4.70 8.36 16.79
C HIS A 292 -3.83 8.03 15.58
N TYR A 293 -3.00 8.96 15.13
CA TYR A 293 -2.09 8.70 14.00
C TYR A 293 -0.85 9.58 14.06
N ARG A 294 0.23 9.13 13.43
CA ARG A 294 1.41 9.97 13.13
C ARG A 294 1.70 9.98 11.64
N GLU A 295 2.18 11.10 11.15
CA GLU A 295 2.70 11.25 9.80
C GLU A 295 4.16 11.64 9.81
N LEU A 296 4.96 10.85 9.09
CA LEU A 296 6.41 11.00 9.05
C LEU A 296 6.86 11.09 7.59
N THR A 297 7.85 11.94 7.35
CA THR A 297 8.53 12.08 6.05
C THR A 297 10.03 11.84 6.26
N TRP A 298 10.59 10.89 5.52
CA TRP A 298 12.04 10.71 5.47
C TRP A 298 12.66 11.85 4.66
N ILE A 299 13.63 12.56 5.22
CA ILE A 299 14.29 13.70 4.57
C ILE A 299 15.68 13.33 4.03
N LYS A 300 16.34 12.36 4.66
CA LYS A 300 17.58 11.74 4.16
C LYS A 300 17.32 10.30 3.73
N THR A 301 17.96 9.92 2.63
CA THR A 301 17.56 8.77 1.85
C THR A 301 18.71 8.28 0.99
N PRO A 302 18.91 6.95 0.90
CA PRO A 302 19.90 6.37 0.01
C PRO A 302 19.48 6.40 -1.47
N PHE A 303 18.23 6.78 -1.77
CA PHE A 303 17.69 6.80 -3.12
C PHE A 303 17.96 8.16 -3.79
N TYR A 304 18.70 8.12 -4.90
CA TYR A 304 18.95 9.29 -5.74
C TYR A 304 17.73 9.58 -6.61
N GLU A 305 17.17 10.79 -6.50
CA GLU A 305 16.12 11.27 -7.41
C GLU A 305 16.61 12.46 -8.23
N ASN A 306 16.38 12.39 -9.54
CA ASN A 306 16.94 13.30 -10.54
C ASN A 306 16.21 14.66 -10.61
N ASN A 307 15.04 14.81 -9.97
CA ASN A 307 14.22 16.03 -10.02
C ASN A 307 13.76 16.48 -8.62
N GLU A 308 13.75 17.79 -8.37
CA GLU A 308 13.36 18.40 -7.08
C GLU A 308 11.89 18.15 -6.70
N GLU A 309 10.98 18.04 -7.66
CA GLU A 309 9.59 17.69 -7.37
C GLU A 309 9.39 16.21 -6.99
N GLU A 310 10.24 15.31 -7.50
CA GLU A 310 10.25 13.92 -7.06
C GLU A 310 10.87 13.83 -5.66
N LYS A 311 11.96 14.59 -5.39
CA LYS A 311 12.53 14.74 -4.04
C LYS A 311 11.51 15.24 -3.00
N LYS A 312 10.59 16.14 -3.36
CA LYS A 312 9.50 16.60 -2.46
C LYS A 312 8.39 15.57 -2.27
N LYS A 313 8.27 14.60 -3.18
CA LYS A 313 7.35 13.46 -3.11
C LYS A 313 8.07 12.25 -2.49
N PHE A 314 8.87 12.48 -1.45
CA PHE A 314 9.63 11.44 -0.78
C PHE A 314 8.74 10.44 -0.02
N LEU A 315 9.36 9.42 0.58
CA LEU A 315 8.75 8.45 1.50
C LEU A 315 8.07 9.18 2.67
N ARG A 316 6.79 9.48 2.48
CA ARG A 316 5.86 9.94 3.51
C ARG A 316 4.90 8.82 3.85
N ILE A 317 4.72 8.58 5.14
CA ILE A 317 3.76 7.60 5.66
C ILE A 317 2.81 8.25 6.64
N LYS A 318 1.62 7.66 6.77
CA LYS A 318 0.71 7.86 7.90
C LYS A 318 0.57 6.53 8.62
N VAL A 319 0.79 6.50 9.93
CA VAL A 319 0.52 5.33 10.77
C VAL A 319 -0.70 5.64 11.62
N SER A 320 -1.80 4.95 11.35
CA SER A 320 -3.02 5.02 12.17
C SER A 320 -2.95 3.94 13.25
N PHE A 321 -2.89 4.36 14.51
CA PHE A 321 -2.76 3.45 15.65
C PHE A 321 -4.07 2.78 15.99
N ASN A 322 -3.98 1.56 16.54
CA ASN A 322 -5.12 0.77 16.99
C ASN A 322 -6.28 0.79 15.96
N TYR A 323 -5.93 0.51 14.71
CA TYR A 323 -6.85 0.61 13.59
C TYR A 323 -8.11 -0.23 13.86
N ARG A 324 -9.23 0.47 14.04
CA ARG A 324 -10.55 -0.09 14.37
C ARG A 324 -10.60 -0.91 15.66
N GLY A 325 -9.81 -0.56 16.66
CA GLY A 325 -9.87 -1.19 17.98
C GLY A 325 -9.31 -2.62 18.03
N LYS A 326 -8.55 -3.04 17.02
CA LYS A 326 -8.01 -4.41 16.89
C LYS A 326 -6.52 -4.52 17.29
N MET A 327 -5.97 -3.53 18.00
CA MET A 327 -4.57 -3.49 18.44
C MET A 327 -3.58 -3.72 17.28
N LYS A 328 -3.93 -3.26 16.07
CA LYS A 328 -3.07 -3.34 14.89
C LYS A 328 -2.91 -1.97 14.26
N ASP A 329 -1.70 -1.61 13.89
CA ASP A 329 -1.41 -0.30 13.32
C ASP A 329 -1.42 -0.36 11.79
N LEU A 330 -2.18 0.54 11.16
CA LEU A 330 -2.26 0.64 9.71
C LEU A 330 -1.23 1.64 9.20
N ILE A 331 -0.27 1.16 8.43
CA ILE A 331 0.66 2.03 7.69
C ILE A 331 0.04 2.37 6.33
N THR A 332 -0.04 3.66 6.04
CA THR A 332 -0.48 4.19 4.76
C THR A 332 0.70 4.88 4.09
N PHE A 333 1.11 4.38 2.94
CA PHE A 333 2.17 5.00 2.12
C PHE A 333 1.53 6.06 1.22
N TYR A 334 1.96 7.31 1.33
CA TYR A 334 1.56 8.34 0.36
C TYR A 334 2.24 8.07 -0.98
N ASN A 335 1.62 8.47 -2.09
CA ASN A 335 2.17 8.30 -3.44
C ASN A 335 2.69 6.88 -3.77
N SER A 336 2.11 5.83 -3.18
CA SER A 336 2.56 4.44 -3.34
C SER A 336 2.71 3.98 -4.80
N ASN A 337 1.90 4.52 -5.71
CA ASN A 337 2.00 4.28 -7.16
C ASN A 337 3.37 4.65 -7.76
N ASN A 338 4.07 5.61 -7.15
CA ASN A 338 5.39 6.07 -7.56
C ASN A 338 6.53 5.24 -6.92
N PHE A 339 6.26 4.57 -5.80
CA PHE A 339 7.27 3.84 -5.04
C PHE A 339 7.31 2.36 -5.40
N ASP A 340 8.42 1.70 -5.06
CA ASP A 340 8.64 0.26 -5.17
C ASP A 340 8.73 -0.39 -3.78
N MET A 341 8.71 -1.72 -3.81
CA MET A 341 8.93 -2.57 -2.64
C MET A 341 10.23 -2.22 -1.91
N GLU A 342 11.29 -1.84 -2.62
CA GLU A 342 12.59 -1.49 -2.02
C GLU A 342 12.47 -0.29 -1.05
N ARG A 343 11.83 0.79 -1.49
CA ARG A 343 11.56 1.95 -0.64
C ARG A 343 10.64 1.63 0.53
N MET A 344 9.60 0.84 0.32
CA MET A 344 8.72 0.40 1.42
C MET A 344 9.51 -0.44 2.44
N ASN A 345 10.31 -1.40 1.97
CA ASN A 345 11.18 -2.23 2.81
C ASN A 345 12.16 -1.37 3.62
N TYR A 346 12.73 -0.32 3.02
CA TYR A 346 13.60 0.61 3.72
C TYR A 346 12.89 1.24 4.93
N VAL A 347 11.67 1.75 4.76
CA VAL A 347 10.89 2.35 5.85
C VAL A 347 10.58 1.33 6.95
N ILE A 348 10.13 0.12 6.58
CA ILE A 348 9.84 -0.94 7.55
C ILE A 348 11.08 -1.32 8.35
N LYS A 349 12.22 -1.51 7.68
CA LYS A 349 13.49 -1.85 8.32
C LYS A 349 14.00 -0.73 9.21
N TYR A 350 13.84 0.52 8.78
CA TYR A 350 14.19 1.69 9.58
C TYR A 350 13.38 1.74 10.87
N MET A 351 12.05 1.55 10.77
CA MET A 351 11.17 1.52 11.94
C MET A 351 11.51 0.37 12.89
N TYR A 352 11.78 -0.83 12.36
CA TYR A 352 12.15 -1.98 13.17
C TYR A 352 13.47 -1.77 13.93
N LYS A 353 14.51 -1.27 13.24
CA LYS A 353 15.84 -1.06 13.84
C LYS A 353 15.89 0.06 14.86
N ALA A 354 14.97 1.02 14.79
CA ALA A 354 14.92 2.15 15.72
C ALA A 354 14.91 1.70 17.20
N ILE A 355 14.21 0.62 17.53
CA ILE A 355 14.15 0.08 18.89
C ILE A 355 15.30 -0.88 19.22
N GLN A 356 15.87 -1.60 18.25
CA GLN A 356 16.99 -2.51 18.54
C GLN A 356 18.27 -1.79 18.97
N ASN A 357 18.34 -0.47 18.84
CA ASN A 357 19.43 0.33 19.40
C ASN A 357 19.16 0.79 20.85
N ILE A 358 18.03 0.39 21.45
CA ILE A 358 17.62 0.69 22.84
C ILE A 358 18.00 -0.46 23.79
N GLU A 359 18.17 -1.69 23.27
CA GLU A 359 18.72 -2.86 23.98
C GLU A 359 20.22 -3.02 23.69
#